data_AF-A0A834I7R5-F1
#
_entry.id   AF-A0A834I7R5-F1
#
_cell.length_a   1.000
_cell.length_b   1.000
_cell.length_c   1.000
_cell.angle_alpha   90.00
_cell.angle_beta   90.00
_cell.angle_gamma   90.00
#
_symmetry.space_group_name_H-M   'P 1'
#
loop_
_entity.id
_entity.type
_entity.pdbx_description
1 polymer ?
#
loop_
_entity_poly.entity_id
_entity_poly.type
_entity_poly.pdbx_seq_one_letter_code
_entity_poly.pdbx_strand_id
1 'polypeptide(L)'
;IRGEQTLVELSQQFDVHTNQIKQWKDQLLEGAIGVFGDETKAEPAEPTVDVKTLHAKIGELTLENDFLAGALSKAGLLGGRK
;
A
#
# COMPACT_ATOMS: atom_id res chain seq x y z
N ILE A 1 -10.95 14.89 -21.83
CA ILE A 1 -9.84 14.32 -22.64
C ILE A 1 -9.63 15.23 -23.84
N ARG A 2 -8.46 15.85 -23.98
CA ARG A 2 -8.17 16.72 -25.13
C ARG A 2 -7.99 15.86 -26.39
N GLY A 3 -8.77 16.12 -27.44
CA GLY A 3 -8.76 15.37 -28.71
C GLY A 3 -7.74 15.93 -29.70
N GLU A 4 -6.51 16.15 -29.25
CA GLU A 4 -5.46 16.79 -30.05
C GLU A 4 -4.96 15.92 -31.21
N GLN A 5 -5.20 14.61 -31.16
CA GLN A 5 -4.88 13.65 -32.20
C GLN A 5 -6.08 12.75 -32.48
N THR A 6 -6.23 12.33 -33.73
CA THR A 6 -7.26 11.38 -34.18
C THR A 6 -6.92 9.96 -33.73
N LEU A 7 -7.94 9.10 -33.66
CA LEU A 7 -7.73 7.67 -33.33
C LEU A 7 -6.84 6.96 -34.36
N VAL A 8 -6.80 7.45 -35.60
CA VAL A 8 -5.98 6.90 -36.68
C VAL A 8 -4.51 7.25 -36.45
N GLU A 9 -4.21 8.50 -36.12
CA GLU A 9 -2.84 8.94 -35.79
C GLU A 9 -2.30 8.20 -34.56
N LEU A 10 -3.12 8.05 -33.52
CA LEU A 10 -2.76 7.26 -32.33
C LEU A 10 -2.55 5.78 -32.68
N SER A 11 -3.36 5.22 -33.58
CA SER A 11 -3.19 3.82 -34.00
C SER A 11 -1.86 3.58 -34.71
N GLN A 12 -1.43 4.54 -35.54
CA GLN A 12 -0.16 4.47 -36.25
C GLN A 12 1.04 4.72 -35.33
N GLN A 13 0.93 5.68 -34.42
CA GLN A 13 2.02 6.05 -33.51
C GLN A 13 2.36 4.94 -32.52
N PHE A 14 1.34 4.29 -31.98
CA PHE A 14 1.50 3.30 -30.91
C PHE A 14 1.36 1.85 -31.39
N ASP A 15 1.11 1.64 -32.68
CA ASP A 15 0.83 0.31 -33.28
C ASP A 15 -0.32 -0.43 -32.55
N VAL A 16 -1.39 0.32 -32.24
CA VAL A 16 -2.57 -0.18 -31.53
C VAL A 16 -3.80 -0.04 -32.42
N HIS A 17 -4.66 -1.05 -32.47
CA HIS A 17 -5.84 -1.01 -33.32
C HIS A 17 -6.85 0.06 -32.85
N THR A 18 -7.49 0.77 -33.79
CA THR A 18 -8.44 1.88 -33.50
C THR A 18 -9.54 1.49 -32.50
N ASN A 19 -10.08 0.27 -32.61
CA ASN A 19 -11.08 -0.24 -31.66
C ASN A 19 -10.56 -0.40 -30.23
N GLN A 20 -9.29 -0.75 -30.03
CA GLN A 20 -8.68 -0.88 -28.70
C GLN A 20 -8.53 0.50 -28.05
N ILE A 21 -8.08 1.49 -28.82
CA ILE A 21 -7.97 2.88 -28.36
C ILE A 21 -9.35 3.43 -27.96
N LYS A 22 -10.38 3.13 -28.76
CA LYS A 22 -11.77 3.49 -28.43
C LYS A 22 -12.21 2.84 -27.12
N GLN A 23 -11.99 1.54 -26.97
CA GLN A 23 -12.35 0.81 -25.75
C GLN A 23 -11.67 1.40 -24.51
N TRP A 24 -10.37 1.68 -24.56
CA TRP A 24 -9.65 2.28 -23.44
C TRP A 24 -10.12 3.69 -23.13
N LYS A 25 -10.46 4.48 -24.15
CA LYS A 25 -11.06 5.81 -23.97
C LYS A 25 -12.39 5.71 -23.24
N ASP A 26 -13.25 4.78 -23.64
CA ASP A 26 -14.57 4.58 -23.03
C ASP A 26 -14.41 4.12 -21.57
N GLN A 27 -13.52 3.15 -21.31
CA GLN A 27 -13.18 2.69 -19.95
C GLN A 27 -12.62 3.81 -19.07
N LEU A 28 -11.74 4.66 -19.62
CA LEU A 28 -11.18 5.79 -18.90
C LEU A 28 -12.27 6.81 -18.57
N LEU A 29 -13.18 7.12 -19.50
CA LEU A 29 -14.26 8.07 -19.25
C LEU A 29 -15.25 7.56 -18.20
N GLU A 30 -15.57 6.26 -18.22
CA GLU A 30 -16.43 5.60 -17.24
C GLU A 30 -15.76 5.53 -15.85
N GLY A 31 -14.47 5.18 -15.81
CA GLY A 31 -13.70 5.03 -14.57
C GLY A 31 -13.10 6.32 -14.02
N ALA A 32 -13.07 7.41 -14.79
CA ALA A 32 -12.39 8.65 -14.41
C ALA A 32 -12.98 9.27 -13.14
N ILE A 33 -14.29 9.18 -12.93
CA ILE A 33 -14.94 9.70 -11.72
C ILE A 33 -14.46 8.93 -10.48
N GLY A 34 -14.30 7.61 -10.57
CA GLY A 34 -13.88 6.77 -9.45
C GLY A 34 -12.38 6.77 -9.13
N VAL A 35 -11.56 7.42 -9.97
CA VAL A 35 -10.09 7.51 -9.83
C VAL A 35 -9.62 8.96 -9.64
N PHE A 36 -10.24 9.90 -10.35
CA PHE A 36 -9.87 11.32 -10.37
C PHE A 36 -10.99 12.23 -9.85
N GLY A 37 -12.16 11.71 -9.54
CA GLY A 37 -13.19 12.47 -8.84
C GLY A 37 -12.76 12.76 -7.40
N ASP A 38 -13.00 13.98 -6.94
CA ASP A 38 -12.85 14.41 -5.54
C ASP A 38 -13.97 13.82 -4.66
N GLU A 39 -14.21 12.53 -4.84
CA GLU A 39 -14.83 11.77 -3.78
C GLU A 39 -13.65 11.15 -3.07
N THR A 40 -13.49 11.58 -1.82
CA THR A 40 -12.99 10.82 -0.70
C THR A 40 -13.46 9.37 -0.81
N LYS A 41 -12.87 8.63 -1.74
CA LYS A 41 -12.85 7.19 -1.76
C LYS A 41 -12.10 6.93 -0.49
N ALA A 42 -12.87 6.62 0.56
CA ALA A 42 -12.35 5.91 1.67
C ALA A 42 -11.54 4.78 1.03
N GLU A 43 -10.22 4.98 0.98
CA GLU A 43 -9.22 3.92 1.13
C GLU A 43 -9.92 2.84 1.93
N PRO A 44 -10.07 1.59 1.42
CA PRO A 44 -10.79 0.55 2.13
C PRO A 44 -10.23 0.53 3.53
N ALA A 45 -10.98 1.09 4.50
CA ALA A 45 -10.38 1.76 5.67
C ALA A 45 -9.25 0.88 6.17
N GLU A 46 -8.00 1.24 5.82
CA GLU A 46 -6.88 0.41 6.23
C GLU A 46 -7.06 0.26 7.72
N PRO A 47 -7.12 -0.98 8.25
CA PRO A 47 -7.54 -1.19 9.62
C PRO A 47 -6.72 -0.25 10.45
N THR A 48 -7.38 0.76 11.06
CA THR A 48 -6.70 1.94 11.58
C THR A 48 -5.65 1.42 12.55
N VAL A 49 -4.39 1.38 12.09
CA VAL A 49 -3.36 0.68 12.84
C VAL A 49 -3.17 1.53 14.07
N ASP A 50 -3.54 0.99 15.23
CA ASP A 50 -3.36 1.69 16.49
C ASP A 50 -1.88 1.67 16.85
N VAL A 51 -1.14 2.59 16.24
CA VAL A 51 0.30 2.81 16.42
C VAL A 51 0.63 3.03 17.89
N LYS A 52 -0.29 3.61 18.68
CA LYS A 52 -0.09 3.80 20.12
C LYS A 52 -0.10 2.47 20.85
N THR A 53 -1.04 1.58 20.53
CA THR A 53 -1.09 0.22 21.09
C THR A 53 0.14 -0.59 20.69
N LEU A 54 0.60 -0.49 19.44
CA LEU A 54 1.83 -1.16 18.99
C LEU A 54 3.06 -0.68 19.75
N HIS A 55 3.26 0.64 19.91
CA HIS A 55 4.38 1.18 20.67
C HIS A 55 4.34 0.80 22.15
N ALA A 56 3.15 0.77 22.76
CA ALA A 56 2.99 0.29 24.12
C ALA A 56 3.43 -1.18 24.25
N LYS A 57 3.02 -2.04 23.30
CA LYS A 57 3.40 -3.46 23.32
C LYS A 57 4.90 -3.66 23.08
N ILE A 58 5.53 -2.86 22.21
CA ILE A 58 6.99 -2.87 22.01
C ILE A 58 7.71 -2.51 23.31
N GLY A 59 7.26 -1.46 24.01
CA GLY A 59 7.84 -1.05 25.30
C GLY A 59 7.71 -2.14 26.37
N GLU A 60 6.52 -2.72 26.52
CA GLU A 60 6.25 -3.84 27.43
C GLU A 60 7.18 -5.03 27.15
N LEU A 61 7.23 -5.50 25.90
CA LEU A 61 8.07 -6.61 25.50
C LEU A 61 9.58 -6.32 25.68
N THR A 62 10.00 -5.07 25.50
CA THR A 62 11.40 -4.66 25.74
C THR A 62 11.74 -4.81 27.22
N LEU A 63 10.89 -4.30 28.11
CA LEU A 63 11.08 -4.40 29.55
C LEU A 63 11.04 -5.86 30.04
N GLU A 64 10.11 -6.67 29.54
CA GLU A 64 10.01 -8.09 29.87
C GLU A 64 11.26 -8.87 29.43
N ASN A 65 11.72 -8.66 28.20
CA ASN A 65 12.92 -9.32 27.69
C ASN A 65 14.18 -8.92 28.47
N ASP A 66 14.35 -7.64 28.80
CA ASP A 66 15.48 -7.16 29.60
C ASP A 66 15.47 -7.75 31.02
N PHE A 67 14.28 -7.82 31.63
CA PHE A 67 14.10 -8.46 32.92
C PHE A 67 14.47 -9.95 32.88
N LEU A 68 13.96 -10.69 31.89
CA LEU A 68 14.23 -12.12 31.72
C LEU A 68 15.72 -12.37 31.45
N ALA A 69 16.35 -11.60 30.57
CA ALA A 69 17.78 -11.69 30.30
C ALA A 69 18.61 -11.45 31.58
N GLY A 70 18.25 -10.44 32.37
CA GLY A 70 18.88 -10.16 33.66
C GLY A 70 18.67 -11.27 34.70
N ALA A 71 17.45 -11.82 34.78
CA ALA A 71 17.12 -12.92 35.69
C ALA A 71 17.85 -14.21 35.32
N LEU A 72 17.90 -14.56 34.03
CA LEU A 72 18.64 -15.72 33.53
C LEU A 72 20.15 -15.56 33.74
N SER A 73 20.69 -14.34 33.59
CA SER A 73 22.09 -14.03 33.93
C SER A 73 22.37 -14.32 35.41
N LYS A 74 21.52 -13.81 36.31
CA LYS A 74 21.66 -13.99 37.76
C LYS A 74 21.51 -15.46 38.18
N ALA A 75 20.65 -16.20 37.49
CA ALA A 75 20.43 -17.62 37.75
C ALA A 75 21.53 -18.52 37.16
N GLY A 76 22.50 -17.97 36.41
CA GLY A 76 23.52 -18.76 35.70
C GLY A 76 22.95 -19.63 34.57
N LEU A 77 21.74 -19.32 34.11
CA LEU A 77 20.97 -20.09 33.12
C LEU A 77 21.10 -19.52 31.68
N LEU A 78 21.85 -18.43 31.49
CA LEU A 78 22.27 -17.99 30.16
C LEU A 78 23.35 -18.92 29.59
N GLY A 79 22.97 -20.18 29.33
CA GLY A 79 23.75 -21.15 28.58
C GLY A 79 23.13 -21.34 27.20
N GLY A 80 23.63 -20.62 26.18
CA GLY A 80 23.16 -20.83 24.81
C GLY A 80 23.50 -19.74 23.80
N ARG A 81 24.79 -19.58 23.48
CA ARG A 81 25.25 -19.25 22.12
C ARG A 81 26.76 -19.53 21.98
N LYS A 82 27.08 -20.64 21.33
CA LYS A 82 28.26 -20.75 20.46
C LYS A 82 27.83 -20.31 19.07
#